data_AF-A0A1X3DGA6-F1
#
_entry.id   AF-A0A1X3DGA6-F1
#
_cell.length_a   1.000
_cell.length_b   1.000
_cell.length_c   1.000
_cell.angle_alpha   90.00
_cell.angle_beta   90.00
_cell.angle_gamma   90.00
#
_symmetry.space_group_name_H-M   'P 1'
#
loop_
_entity.id
_entity.type
_entity.pdbx_description
1 polymer ?
#
loop_
_entity_poly.entity_id
_entity_poly.type
_entity_poly.pdbx_seq_one_letter_code
_entity_poly.pdbx_strand_id
1 'polypeptide(L)'
;MINWLIALGTIASAIGLIYFSFLTYKNQKNNEFHSLFKVLLDEHNRLLNLLEITELKEVNESIIDIFSESECCISHENNIQFNNKVEEKIDSYSQFKPYLITLFRLLKLISLSEKIHHADKKEYYGLVRGLISSEILFLVLFNSLSFRDENDYPNYTNLIIEAKLFEHLPITEEWIYKQYISNSEENLPKLIFKAIELRKLIEYIFSGELINLEAFGKSIYLKKYQTTAKNVLP
;
A
#
# COMPACT_ATOMS: atom_id res chain seq x y z
N MET A 1 15.99 16.59 -63.32
CA MET A 1 15.95 17.45 -62.12
C MET A 1 14.59 17.38 -61.41
N ILE A 2 13.48 17.58 -62.13
CA ILE A 2 12.11 17.54 -61.57
C ILE A 2 11.76 16.19 -60.90
N ASN A 3 12.06 15.05 -61.53
CA ASN A 3 11.73 13.72 -60.95
C ASN A 3 12.47 13.42 -59.64
N TRP A 4 13.70 13.93 -59.46
CA TRP A 4 14.46 13.79 -58.21
C TRP A 4 13.86 14.62 -57.09
N LEU A 5 13.34 15.81 -57.42
CA LEU A 5 12.69 16.71 -56.48
C LEU A 5 11.34 16.14 -56.01
N ILE A 6 10.59 15.52 -56.93
CA ILE A 6 9.36 14.78 -56.60
C ILE A 6 9.67 13.58 -55.71
N ALA A 7 10.72 12.80 -56.02
CA ALA A 7 11.12 11.64 -55.21
C ALA A 7 11.57 12.03 -53.78
N LEU A 8 12.30 13.14 -53.62
CA LEU A 8 12.65 13.66 -52.30
C LEU A 8 11.41 14.11 -51.51
N GLY A 9 10.45 14.77 -52.18
CA GLY A 9 9.19 15.17 -51.57
C GLY A 9 8.35 13.98 -51.08
N THR A 10 8.28 12.90 -51.86
CA THR A 10 7.55 11.69 -51.46
C THR A 10 8.24 10.94 -50.31
N ILE A 11 9.57 10.85 -50.32
CA ILE A 11 10.34 10.26 -49.21
C ILE A 11 10.15 11.07 -47.92
N ALA A 12 10.26 12.40 -47.99
CA ALA A 12 10.04 13.27 -46.84
C ALA A 12 8.61 13.14 -46.28
N SER A 13 7.62 13.04 -47.17
CA SER A 13 6.21 12.83 -46.78
C SER A 13 5.98 11.47 -46.13
N ALA A 14 6.59 10.41 -46.66
CA ALA A 14 6.51 9.07 -46.08
C ALA A 14 7.16 9.00 -44.69
N ILE A 15 8.33 9.62 -44.51
CA ILE A 15 8.99 9.75 -43.20
C ILE A 15 8.09 10.53 -42.23
N GLY A 16 7.51 11.63 -42.69
CA GLY A 16 6.56 12.42 -41.91
C GLY A 16 5.37 11.58 -41.44
N LEU A 17 4.74 10.82 -42.33
CA LEU A 17 3.60 9.95 -42.00
C LEU A 17 3.96 8.86 -41.01
N ILE A 18 5.11 8.21 -41.17
CA ILE A 18 5.59 7.19 -40.23
C ILE A 18 5.80 7.83 -38.85
N TYR A 19 6.44 9.00 -38.79
CA TYR A 19 6.68 9.73 -37.55
C TYR A 19 5.38 10.18 -36.86
N PHE A 20 4.45 10.78 -37.61
CA PHE A 20 3.14 11.18 -37.09
C PHE A 20 2.32 9.99 -36.61
N SER A 21 2.35 8.86 -37.33
CA SER A 21 1.64 7.63 -36.93
C SER A 21 2.20 7.08 -35.62
N PHE A 22 3.52 7.07 -35.49
CA PHE A 22 4.20 6.67 -34.25
C PHE A 22 3.84 7.59 -33.07
N LEU A 23 3.88 8.91 -33.27
CA LEU A 23 3.48 9.89 -32.24
C LEU A 23 2.01 9.75 -31.85
N THR A 24 1.12 9.55 -32.83
CA THR A 24 -0.32 9.39 -32.59
C THR A 24 -0.60 8.12 -31.80
N TYR A 25 0.02 7.00 -32.18
CA TYR A 25 -0.08 5.73 -31.44
C TYR A 25 0.41 5.88 -30.00
N LYS A 26 1.56 6.53 -29.80
CA LYS A 26 2.11 6.79 -28.46
C LYS A 26 1.17 7.67 -27.62
N ASN A 27 0.64 8.75 -28.18
CA ASN A 27 -0.29 9.64 -27.49
C ASN A 27 -1.61 8.96 -27.13
N GLN A 28 -2.18 8.14 -28.03
CA GLN A 28 -3.38 7.35 -27.74
C GLN A 28 -3.14 6.36 -26.59
N LYS A 29 -2.01 5.65 -26.62
CA LYS A 29 -1.63 4.71 -25.56
C LYS A 29 -1.53 5.43 -24.21
N ASN A 30 -0.88 6.58 -24.15
CA ASN A 30 -0.76 7.39 -22.93
C ASN A 30 -2.13 7.88 -22.43
N ASN A 31 -2.98 8.37 -23.33
CA ASN A 31 -4.33 8.84 -22.99
C ASN A 31 -5.19 7.73 -22.39
N GLU A 32 -5.09 6.49 -22.89
CA GLU A 32 -5.82 5.36 -22.35
C GLU A 32 -5.38 5.04 -20.90
N PHE A 33 -4.07 5.07 -20.64
CA PHE A 33 -3.56 4.92 -19.27
C PHE A 33 -4.09 6.03 -18.36
N HIS A 34 -3.94 7.30 -18.75
CA HIS A 34 -4.38 8.42 -17.92
C HIS A 34 -5.89 8.40 -17.66
N SER A 35 -6.69 8.03 -18.67
CA SER A 35 -8.14 7.89 -18.53
C SER A 35 -8.49 6.79 -17.51
N LEU A 36 -7.88 5.61 -17.64
CA LEU A 36 -8.18 4.49 -16.74
C LEU A 36 -7.65 4.76 -15.32
N PHE A 37 -6.45 5.33 -15.20
CA PHE A 37 -5.88 5.75 -13.92
C PHE A 37 -6.80 6.74 -13.23
N LYS A 38 -7.29 7.77 -13.95
CA LYS A 38 -8.22 8.75 -13.40
C LYS A 38 -9.51 8.09 -12.92
N VAL A 39 -10.13 7.22 -13.71
CA VAL A 39 -11.37 6.52 -13.31
C VAL A 39 -11.15 5.69 -12.04
N LEU A 40 -10.05 4.94 -11.95
CA LEU A 40 -9.73 4.14 -10.76
C LEU A 40 -9.38 5.02 -9.55
N LEU A 41 -8.72 6.16 -9.76
CA LEU A 41 -8.38 7.10 -8.70
C LEU A 41 -9.63 7.82 -8.16
N ASP A 42 -10.55 8.20 -9.04
CA ASP A 42 -11.83 8.80 -8.67
C ASP A 42 -12.67 7.81 -7.85
N GLU A 43 -12.72 6.54 -8.27
CA GLU A 43 -13.39 5.47 -7.51
C GLU A 43 -12.69 5.18 -6.17
N HIS A 44 -11.35 5.17 -6.15
CA HIS A 44 -10.56 5.06 -4.93
C HIS A 44 -10.92 6.15 -3.92
N ASN A 45 -10.95 7.41 -4.37
CA ASN A 45 -11.33 8.54 -3.52
C ASN A 45 -12.79 8.47 -3.08
N ARG A 46 -13.70 8.04 -3.96
CA ARG A 46 -15.11 7.84 -3.61
C ARG A 46 -15.25 6.81 -2.49
N LEU A 47 -14.55 5.68 -2.60
CA LEU A 47 -14.58 4.61 -1.59
C LEU A 47 -13.93 5.04 -0.28
N LEU A 48 -12.79 5.76 -0.33
CA LEU A 48 -12.18 6.35 0.86
C LEU A 48 -13.16 7.22 1.65
N ASN A 49 -13.94 8.06 0.96
CA ASN A 49 -14.92 8.94 1.58
C ASN A 49 -16.14 8.22 2.15
N LEU A 50 -16.37 6.96 1.77
CA LEU A 50 -17.42 6.14 2.34
C LEU A 50 -16.98 5.46 3.63
N LEU A 51 -15.68 5.34 3.89
CA LEU A 51 -15.17 4.68 5.08
C LEU A 51 -15.38 5.56 6.31
N GLU A 52 -16.16 5.07 7.27
CA GLU A 52 -16.38 5.75 8.54
C GLU A 52 -15.15 5.65 9.46
N ILE A 53 -14.65 6.80 9.92
CA ILE A 53 -13.46 6.88 10.79
C ILE A 53 -13.67 6.11 12.10
N THR A 54 -14.88 6.10 12.64
CA THR A 54 -15.19 5.39 13.89
C THR A 54 -15.05 3.88 13.70
N GLU A 55 -15.66 3.31 12.66
CA GLU A 55 -15.55 1.88 12.35
C GLU A 55 -14.09 1.48 12.04
N LEU A 56 -13.35 2.32 11.30
CA LEU A 56 -11.92 2.11 11.05
C LEU A 56 -11.11 1.98 12.35
N LYS A 57 -11.37 2.84 13.32
CA LYS A 57 -10.70 2.80 14.62
C LYS A 57 -11.07 1.57 15.42
N GLU A 58 -12.33 1.16 15.42
CA GLU A 58 -12.78 -0.06 16.11
C GLU A 58 -12.13 -1.32 15.53
N VAL A 59 -11.94 -1.37 14.20
CA VAL A 59 -11.23 -2.47 13.54
C VAL A 59 -9.74 -2.44 13.91
N ASN A 60 -9.10 -1.26 13.89
CA ASN A 60 -7.71 -1.10 14.31
C ASN A 60 -7.49 -1.52 15.77
N GLU A 61 -8.36 -1.08 16.68
CA GLU A 61 -8.37 -1.46 18.10
C GLU A 61 -8.48 -2.98 18.24
N SER A 62 -9.43 -3.59 17.52
CA SER A 62 -9.62 -5.05 17.54
C SER A 62 -8.39 -5.82 17.04
N ILE A 63 -7.68 -5.33 16.02
CA ILE A 63 -6.44 -5.97 15.55
C ILE A 63 -5.35 -5.90 16.64
N ILE A 64 -5.25 -4.78 17.34
CA ILE A 64 -4.30 -4.61 18.45
C ILE A 64 -4.67 -5.53 19.63
N ASP A 65 -5.96 -5.67 19.94
CA ASP A 65 -6.42 -6.61 20.96
C ASP A 65 -6.14 -8.07 20.56
N ILE A 66 -6.45 -8.45 19.31
CA ILE A 66 -6.14 -9.79 18.78
C ILE A 66 -4.64 -10.07 18.89
N PHE A 67 -3.77 -9.10 18.58
CA PHE A 67 -2.33 -9.23 18.74
C PHE A 67 -1.94 -9.43 20.22
N SER A 68 -2.48 -8.60 21.11
CA SER A 68 -2.15 -8.62 22.55
C SER A 68 -2.63 -9.89 23.26
N GLU A 69 -3.76 -10.44 22.82
CA GLU A 69 -4.30 -11.71 23.32
C GLU A 69 -3.63 -12.92 22.67
N SER A 70 -3.03 -12.74 21.49
CA SER A 70 -2.33 -13.80 20.80
C SER A 70 -0.91 -13.94 21.35
N GLU A 71 -0.51 -15.18 21.61
CA GLU A 71 0.90 -15.56 21.63
C GLU A 71 1.47 -15.63 20.20
N CYS A 72 1.10 -14.68 19.31
CA CYS A 72 1.63 -14.66 17.96
C CYS A 72 3.16 -14.49 18.01
N CYS A 73 3.85 -14.98 16.99
CA CYS A 73 5.30 -15.05 16.90
C CYS A 73 5.98 -16.06 17.85
N ILE A 74 5.23 -16.80 18.68
CA ILE A 74 5.79 -17.92 19.47
C ILE A 74 5.83 -19.23 18.65
N SER A 75 4.78 -19.49 17.85
CA SER A 75 4.67 -20.71 17.04
C SER A 75 4.02 -20.44 15.69
N HIS A 76 4.22 -21.36 14.74
CA HIS A 76 3.58 -21.29 13.43
C HIS A 76 2.04 -21.38 13.51
N GLU A 77 1.51 -22.21 14.40
CA GLU A 77 0.07 -22.36 14.63
C GLU A 77 -0.55 -21.07 15.20
N ASN A 78 0.13 -20.43 16.15
CA ASN A 78 -0.33 -19.16 16.71
C ASN A 78 -0.35 -18.05 15.64
N ASN A 79 0.61 -18.05 14.71
CA ASN A 79 0.63 -17.12 13.57
C ASN A 79 -0.56 -17.36 12.62
N ILE A 80 -0.89 -18.61 12.31
CA ILE A 80 -2.07 -18.92 11.47
C ILE A 80 -3.34 -18.46 12.16
N GLN A 81 -3.50 -18.76 13.45
CA GLN A 81 -4.68 -18.34 14.21
C GLN A 81 -4.82 -16.82 14.27
N PHE A 82 -3.72 -16.11 14.50
CA PHE A 82 -3.66 -14.65 14.46
C PHE A 82 -4.12 -14.12 13.08
N ASN A 83 -3.52 -14.63 12.00
CA ASN A 83 -3.86 -14.20 10.64
C ASN A 83 -5.34 -14.42 10.32
N ASN A 84 -5.90 -15.57 10.67
CA ASN A 84 -7.31 -15.89 10.43
C ASN A 84 -8.25 -14.95 11.19
N LYS A 85 -7.96 -14.64 12.46
CA LYS A 85 -8.76 -13.70 13.27
C LYS A 85 -8.69 -12.28 12.71
N VAL A 86 -7.51 -11.84 12.28
CA VAL A 86 -7.31 -10.53 11.66
C VAL A 86 -8.07 -10.44 10.33
N GLU A 87 -7.99 -11.47 9.49
CA GLU A 87 -8.73 -11.55 8.24
C GLU A 87 -10.24 -11.48 8.47
N GLU A 88 -10.78 -12.31 9.37
CA GLU A 88 -12.20 -12.30 9.73
C GLU A 88 -12.65 -10.92 10.22
N LYS A 89 -11.84 -10.26 11.06
CA LYS A 89 -12.15 -8.93 11.57
C LYS A 89 -12.14 -7.88 10.45
N ILE A 90 -11.17 -7.92 9.53
CA ILE A 90 -11.14 -6.99 8.39
C ILE A 90 -12.31 -7.24 7.44
N ASP A 91 -12.63 -8.51 7.15
CA ASP A 91 -13.74 -8.89 6.27
C ASP A 91 -15.11 -8.55 6.88
N SER A 92 -15.23 -8.48 8.20
CA SER A 92 -16.43 -7.99 8.88
C SER A 92 -16.73 -6.52 8.54
N TYR A 93 -15.71 -5.73 8.20
CA TYR A 93 -15.88 -4.36 7.73
C TYR A 93 -16.19 -4.33 6.23
N SER A 94 -17.45 -4.62 5.90
CA SER A 94 -17.92 -4.86 4.51
C SER A 94 -17.58 -3.75 3.50
N GLN A 95 -17.48 -2.50 3.93
CA GLN A 95 -17.13 -1.35 3.07
C GLN A 95 -15.65 -1.33 2.67
N PHE A 96 -14.79 -2.01 3.42
CA PHE A 96 -13.34 -2.01 3.19
C PHE A 96 -12.92 -2.90 2.01
N LYS A 97 -13.64 -4.00 1.78
CA LYS A 97 -13.32 -4.94 0.71
C LYS A 97 -13.40 -4.32 -0.70
N PRO A 98 -14.44 -3.56 -1.07
CA PRO A 98 -14.45 -2.79 -2.33
C PRO A 98 -13.28 -1.82 -2.47
N TYR A 99 -12.88 -1.18 -1.37
CA TYR A 99 -11.72 -0.28 -1.33
C TYR A 99 -10.41 -1.03 -1.64
N LEU A 100 -10.17 -2.16 -0.97
CA LEU A 100 -8.98 -3.00 -1.20
C LEU A 100 -8.88 -3.47 -2.66
N ILE A 101 -10.00 -3.90 -3.26
CA ILE A 101 -10.05 -4.31 -4.67
C ILE A 101 -9.66 -3.16 -5.59
N THR A 102 -10.17 -1.96 -5.31
CA THR A 102 -9.88 -0.76 -6.12
C THR A 102 -8.43 -0.34 -5.98
N LEU A 103 -7.89 -0.34 -4.76
CA LEU A 103 -6.48 -0.08 -4.49
C LEU A 103 -5.59 -1.09 -5.22
N PHE A 104 -5.89 -2.39 -5.15
CA PHE A 104 -5.17 -3.43 -5.89
C PHE A 104 -5.16 -3.15 -7.40
N ARG A 105 -6.31 -2.84 -8.00
CA ARG A 105 -6.43 -2.52 -9.43
C ARG A 105 -5.61 -1.29 -9.82
N LEU A 106 -5.62 -0.27 -8.99
CA LEU A 106 -4.87 0.97 -9.19
C LEU A 106 -3.36 0.71 -9.17
N LEU A 107 -2.88 -0.02 -8.15
CA LEU A 107 -1.45 -0.38 -8.05
C LEU A 107 -1.02 -1.29 -9.19
N LYS A 108 -1.86 -2.28 -9.56
CA LYS A 108 -1.61 -3.20 -10.67
C LYS A 108 -1.55 -2.47 -12.01
N LEU A 109 -2.41 -1.48 -12.23
CA LEU A 109 -2.39 -0.65 -13.43
C LEU A 109 -1.06 0.11 -13.54
N ILE A 110 -0.59 0.73 -12.45
CA ILE A 110 0.70 1.45 -12.45
C ILE A 110 1.86 0.47 -12.71
N SER A 111 1.87 -0.67 -12.01
CA SER A 111 2.92 -1.68 -12.08
C SER A 111 3.08 -2.25 -13.49
N LEU A 112 1.97 -2.71 -14.09
CA LEU A 112 1.99 -3.42 -15.37
C LEU A 112 1.96 -2.49 -16.59
N SER A 113 1.71 -1.20 -16.41
CA SER A 113 1.67 -0.28 -17.53
C SER A 113 3.05 -0.08 -18.15
N GLU A 114 3.20 -0.51 -19.41
CA GLU A 114 4.30 -0.11 -20.30
C GLU A 114 4.07 1.27 -20.94
N LYS A 115 2.95 1.91 -20.62
CA LYS A 115 2.50 3.17 -21.23
C LYS A 115 3.11 4.39 -20.53
N ILE A 116 3.62 4.20 -19.32
CA ILE A 116 4.30 5.22 -18.53
C ILE A 116 5.75 4.83 -18.29
N HIS A 117 6.63 5.82 -18.19
CA HIS A 117 8.04 5.56 -17.93
C HIS A 117 8.21 5.02 -16.50
N HIS A 118 9.23 4.18 -16.28
CA HIS A 118 9.51 3.61 -14.95
C HIS A 118 9.77 4.68 -13.88
N ALA A 119 10.30 5.84 -14.25
CA ALA A 119 10.48 6.95 -13.33
C ALA A 119 9.12 7.52 -12.86
N ASP A 120 8.16 7.63 -13.78
CA ASP A 120 6.84 8.22 -13.54
C ASP A 120 5.97 7.30 -12.67
N LYS A 121 6.18 5.98 -12.73
CA LYS A 121 5.49 5.01 -11.85
C LYS A 121 5.63 5.39 -10.38
N LYS A 122 6.81 5.85 -9.96
CA LYS A 122 7.06 6.28 -8.58
C LYS A 122 6.20 7.49 -8.19
N GLU A 123 5.97 8.40 -9.14
CA GLU A 123 5.12 9.56 -8.91
C GLU A 123 3.65 9.13 -8.79
N TYR A 124 3.17 8.25 -9.66
CA TYR A 124 1.82 7.69 -9.55
C TYR A 124 1.60 6.94 -8.22
N TYR A 125 2.54 6.10 -7.81
CA TYR A 125 2.48 5.47 -6.49
C TYR A 125 2.46 6.50 -5.35
N GLY A 126 3.28 7.56 -5.47
CA GLY A 126 3.29 8.67 -4.52
C GLY A 126 1.94 9.38 -4.41
N LEU A 127 1.27 9.62 -5.55
CA LEU A 127 -0.07 10.21 -5.60
C LEU A 127 -1.09 9.32 -4.89
N VAL A 128 -1.11 8.02 -5.21
CA VAL A 128 -2.03 7.07 -4.56
C VAL A 128 -1.78 7.02 -3.06
N ARG A 129 -0.52 6.81 -2.66
CA ARG A 129 -0.15 6.73 -1.24
C ARG A 129 -0.48 7.99 -0.47
N GLY A 130 -0.30 9.17 -1.08
CA GLY A 130 -0.57 10.46 -0.44
C GLY A 130 -2.04 10.71 -0.11
N LEU A 131 -2.96 9.95 -0.70
CA LEU A 131 -4.40 10.06 -0.47
C LEU A 131 -4.90 9.17 0.66
N ILE A 132 -4.11 8.17 1.07
CA ILE A 132 -4.54 7.16 2.04
C ILE A 132 -4.15 7.61 3.46
N SER A 133 -5.13 7.62 4.37
CA SER A 133 -4.87 7.94 5.78
C SER A 133 -4.06 6.86 6.48
N SER A 134 -3.44 7.21 7.61
CA SER A 134 -2.63 6.25 8.38
C SER A 134 -3.47 5.11 8.96
N GLU A 135 -4.71 5.40 9.34
CA GLU A 135 -5.71 4.45 9.85
C GLU A 135 -5.99 3.37 8.81
N ILE A 136 -6.17 3.77 7.55
CA ILE A 136 -6.45 2.87 6.43
C ILE A 136 -5.20 2.10 6.03
N LEU A 137 -4.04 2.77 5.98
CA LEU A 137 -2.76 2.11 5.71
C LEU A 137 -2.45 1.00 6.72
N PHE A 138 -2.86 1.15 7.98
CA PHE A 138 -2.71 0.12 9.00
C PHE A 138 -3.56 -1.11 8.71
N LEU A 139 -4.83 -0.93 8.32
CA LEU A 139 -5.66 -2.05 7.87
C LEU A 139 -5.09 -2.71 6.60
N VAL A 140 -4.60 -1.94 5.64
CA VAL A 140 -3.96 -2.49 4.43
C VAL A 140 -2.71 -3.31 4.78
N LEU A 141 -1.92 -2.85 5.76
CA LEU A 141 -0.75 -3.57 6.27
C LEU A 141 -1.15 -4.95 6.81
N PHE A 142 -2.17 -5.03 7.66
CA PHE A 142 -2.62 -6.30 8.22
C PHE A 142 -3.39 -7.17 7.21
N ASN A 143 -4.10 -6.57 6.27
CA ASN A 143 -4.75 -7.30 5.18
C ASN A 143 -3.74 -7.99 4.24
N SER A 144 -2.50 -7.49 4.15
CA SER A 144 -1.45 -8.14 3.34
C SER A 144 -1.10 -9.56 3.78
N LEU A 145 -1.46 -9.95 5.02
CA LEU A 145 -1.32 -11.31 5.53
C LEU A 145 -2.05 -12.35 4.67
N SER A 146 -3.23 -12.02 4.15
CA SER A 146 -4.08 -12.94 3.38
C SER A 146 -3.63 -13.15 1.92
N PHE A 147 -2.65 -12.38 1.44
CA PHE A 147 -2.24 -12.35 0.03
C PHE A 147 -0.78 -12.75 -0.20
N ARG A 148 -0.27 -13.67 0.62
CA ARG A 148 1.12 -14.16 0.55
C ARG A 148 1.37 -15.23 -0.51
N ASP A 149 0.35 -15.65 -1.26
CA ASP A 149 0.54 -16.69 -2.27
C ASP A 149 1.46 -16.20 -3.40
N GLU A 150 2.62 -16.84 -3.54
CA GLU A 150 3.70 -16.46 -4.46
C GLU A 150 3.40 -16.83 -5.91
N ASN A 151 2.37 -17.64 -6.16
CA ASN A 151 2.10 -18.24 -7.46
C ASN A 151 1.42 -17.31 -8.48
N ASP A 152 0.84 -16.19 -8.04
CA ASP A 152 0.18 -15.22 -8.92
C ASP A 152 0.94 -13.88 -8.92
N TYR A 153 1.64 -13.56 -10.01
CA TYR A 153 2.31 -12.26 -10.15
C TYR A 153 1.54 -11.30 -11.08
N PRO A 154 1.37 -10.02 -10.71
CA PRO A 154 1.69 -9.43 -9.41
C PRO A 154 0.57 -9.69 -8.38
N ASN A 155 0.90 -10.34 -7.26
CA ASN A 155 0.01 -10.42 -6.10
C ASN A 155 -0.04 -9.07 -5.37
N TYR A 156 -1.00 -8.93 -4.45
CA TYR A 156 -1.23 -7.67 -3.76
C TYR A 156 -0.01 -7.22 -2.92
N THR A 157 0.66 -8.16 -2.26
CA THR A 157 1.87 -7.91 -1.46
C THR A 157 3.01 -7.33 -2.31
N ASN A 158 3.25 -7.88 -3.50
CA ASN A 158 4.26 -7.38 -4.44
C ASN A 158 3.97 -5.93 -4.87
N LEU A 159 2.69 -5.61 -5.12
CA LEU A 159 2.27 -4.26 -5.49
C LEU A 159 2.44 -3.27 -4.33
N ILE A 160 2.15 -3.68 -3.09
CA ILE A 160 2.36 -2.87 -1.89
C ILE A 160 3.85 -2.54 -1.71
N ILE A 161 4.72 -3.54 -1.92
CA ILE A 161 6.18 -3.39 -1.83
C ILE A 161 6.69 -2.43 -2.93
N GLU A 162 6.30 -2.65 -4.19
CA GLU A 162 6.70 -1.80 -5.31
C GLU A 162 6.28 -0.34 -5.09
N ALA A 163 5.06 -0.14 -4.58
CA ALA A 163 4.50 1.18 -4.29
C ALA A 163 5.11 1.86 -3.05
N LYS A 164 5.85 1.12 -2.21
CA LYS A 164 6.33 1.58 -0.90
C LYS A 164 5.21 2.19 -0.08
N LEU A 165 4.08 1.48 -0.03
CA LEU A 165 2.80 2.05 0.41
C LEU A 165 2.86 2.56 1.85
N PHE A 166 3.72 1.99 2.70
CA PHE A 166 3.83 2.33 4.12
C PHE A 166 4.94 3.33 4.45
N GLU A 167 5.51 4.01 3.44
CA GLU A 167 6.62 4.95 3.64
C GLU A 167 6.30 6.07 4.64
N HIS A 168 5.04 6.47 4.76
CA HIS A 168 4.59 7.53 5.66
C HIS A 168 3.75 7.04 6.85
N LEU A 169 3.57 5.73 7.01
CA LEU A 169 2.78 5.16 8.10
C LEU A 169 3.52 5.41 9.45
N PRO A 170 2.92 6.17 10.39
CA PRO A 170 3.58 6.60 11.62
C PRO A 170 3.57 5.52 12.71
N ILE A 171 4.26 4.40 12.46
CA ILE A 171 4.42 3.32 13.43
C ILE A 171 5.29 3.80 14.61
N THR A 172 4.61 4.27 15.65
CA THR A 172 5.18 4.74 16.92
C THR A 172 4.26 4.32 18.06
N GLU A 173 4.80 4.17 19.27
CA GLU A 173 4.00 3.82 20.45
C GLU A 173 2.82 4.80 20.63
N GLU A 174 3.09 6.11 20.50
CA GLU A 174 2.07 7.15 20.63
C GLU A 174 0.95 7.01 19.58
N TRP A 175 1.30 6.77 18.32
CA TRP A 175 0.30 6.66 17.27
C TRP A 175 -0.53 5.38 17.38
N ILE A 176 0.10 4.23 17.66
CA ILE A 176 -0.64 2.97 17.86
C ILE A 176 -1.55 3.10 19.09
N TYR A 177 -1.06 3.72 20.16
CA TYR A 177 -1.88 4.01 21.34
C TYR A 177 -3.10 4.88 20.99
N LYS A 178 -2.98 5.88 20.11
CA LYS A 178 -4.14 6.66 19.62
C LYS A 178 -5.14 5.85 18.82
N GLN A 179 -4.71 4.79 18.13
CA GLN A 179 -5.64 3.86 17.46
C GLN A 179 -6.43 3.02 18.47
N TYR A 180 -5.91 2.88 19.69
CA TYR A 180 -6.47 2.05 20.75
C TYR A 180 -7.47 2.78 21.67
N ILE A 181 -7.17 4.01 22.11
CA ILE A 181 -7.98 4.71 23.15
C ILE A 181 -9.33 5.24 22.62
N SER A 182 -9.85 4.75 21.49
CA SER A 182 -11.05 5.38 20.93
C SER A 182 -12.28 5.25 21.84
N ASN A 183 -12.29 4.35 22.84
CA ASN A 183 -13.49 4.08 23.65
C ASN A 183 -13.31 3.74 25.15
N SER A 184 -12.12 3.78 25.77
CA SER A 184 -11.95 3.25 27.14
C SER A 184 -11.29 4.18 28.16
N GLU A 185 -12.03 4.48 29.24
CA GLU A 185 -11.47 4.95 30.52
C GLU A 185 -10.68 3.79 31.18
N GLU A 186 -9.43 3.56 30.77
CA GLU A 186 -8.63 2.44 31.29
C GLU A 186 -7.79 2.78 32.55
N ASN A 187 -7.79 1.86 33.52
CA ASN A 187 -7.01 1.91 34.76
C ASN A 187 -5.49 1.73 34.55
N LEU A 188 -4.68 2.39 35.40
CA LEU A 188 -3.20 2.47 35.33
C LEU A 188 -2.43 1.13 35.15
N PRO A 189 -2.82 -0.01 35.73
CA PRO A 189 -2.11 -1.28 35.51
C PRO A 189 -2.30 -1.86 34.11
N LYS A 190 -3.47 -1.66 33.48
CA LYS A 190 -3.70 -2.06 32.09
C LYS A 190 -2.82 -1.26 31.12
N LEU A 191 -2.58 0.01 31.43
CA LEU A 191 -1.71 0.90 30.64
C LEU A 191 -0.26 0.38 30.57
N ILE A 192 0.31 -0.12 31.69
CA ILE A 192 1.70 -0.60 31.74
C ILE A 192 1.87 -1.92 30.99
N PHE A 193 0.98 -2.90 31.22
CA PHE A 193 0.99 -4.18 30.49
C PHE A 193 0.87 -3.93 28.98
N LYS A 194 0.00 -3.01 28.60
CA LYS A 194 -0.28 -2.70 27.21
C LYS A 194 0.86 -1.92 26.53
N ALA A 195 1.64 -1.11 27.26
CA ALA A 195 2.86 -0.49 26.72
C ALA A 195 3.88 -1.54 26.23
N ILE A 196 3.99 -2.68 26.94
CA ILE A 196 4.86 -3.79 26.52
C ILE A 196 4.33 -4.44 25.24
N GLU A 197 3.02 -4.68 25.14
CA GLU A 197 2.39 -5.27 23.95
C GLU A 197 2.46 -4.35 22.73
N LEU A 198 2.29 -3.04 22.90
CA LEU A 198 2.47 -2.04 21.84
C LEU A 198 3.88 -2.07 21.27
N ARG A 199 4.89 -2.24 22.12
CA ARG A 199 6.28 -2.36 21.68
C ARG A 199 6.51 -3.64 20.88
N LYS A 200 6.01 -4.79 21.36
CA LYS A 200 6.07 -6.06 20.62
C LYS A 200 5.39 -5.97 19.26
N LEU A 201 4.26 -5.25 19.17
CA LEU A 201 3.57 -5.02 17.90
C LEU A 201 4.43 -4.22 16.92
N ILE A 202 5.11 -3.17 17.38
CA ILE A 202 6.06 -2.41 16.55
C ILE A 202 7.21 -3.31 16.10
N GLU A 203 7.76 -4.12 17.01
CA GLU A 203 8.83 -5.07 16.71
C GLU A 203 8.38 -6.09 15.65
N TYR A 204 7.15 -6.60 15.75
CA TYR A 204 6.55 -7.50 14.75
C TYR A 204 6.34 -6.81 13.39
N ILE A 205 5.80 -5.59 13.37
CA ILE A 205 5.61 -4.83 12.13
C ILE A 205 6.95 -4.59 11.42
N PHE A 206 8.02 -4.33 12.18
CA PHE A 206 9.36 -4.07 11.66
C PHE A 206 10.31 -5.27 11.66
N SER A 207 9.84 -6.48 11.97
CA SER A 207 10.65 -7.71 11.88
C SER A 207 10.82 -8.18 10.44
N GLY A 208 9.93 -7.77 9.55
CA GLY A 208 9.81 -8.30 8.20
C GLY A 208 8.92 -9.55 8.10
N GLU A 209 8.45 -10.08 9.24
CA GLU A 209 7.55 -11.23 9.27
C GLU A 209 6.16 -10.90 8.75
N LEU A 210 5.65 -9.69 9.04
CA LEU A 210 4.34 -9.20 8.58
C LEU A 210 4.33 -8.85 7.08
N ILE A 211 5.31 -8.07 6.65
CA ILE A 211 5.56 -7.73 5.25
C ILE A 211 7.04 -7.37 5.06
N ASN A 212 7.58 -7.56 3.86
CA ASN A 212 8.94 -7.14 3.53
C ASN A 212 9.14 -5.64 3.83
N LEU A 213 10.24 -5.32 4.53
CA LEU A 213 10.58 -3.97 4.97
C LEU A 213 10.73 -2.96 3.83
N GLU A 214 10.95 -3.41 2.60
CA GLU A 214 10.95 -2.56 1.40
C GLU A 214 9.63 -1.79 1.19
N ALA A 215 8.50 -2.34 1.66
CA ALA A 215 7.20 -1.68 1.62
C ALA A 215 7.17 -0.35 2.42
N PHE A 216 8.11 -0.15 3.34
CA PHE A 216 8.27 1.08 4.11
C PHE A 216 9.22 2.10 3.46
N GLY A 217 9.81 1.81 2.30
CA GLY A 217 10.61 2.78 1.54
C GLY A 217 11.69 3.50 2.37
N LYS A 218 11.66 4.84 2.41
CA LYS A 218 12.58 5.66 3.21
C LYS A 218 11.99 6.11 4.56
N SER A 219 11.01 5.37 5.09
CA SER A 219 10.31 5.67 6.35
C SER A 219 11.25 6.11 7.46
N ILE A 220 10.96 7.28 8.04
CA ILE A 220 11.69 7.82 9.19
C ILE A 220 11.48 6.97 10.44
N TYR A 221 10.33 6.30 10.55
CA TYR A 221 9.94 5.49 11.70
C TYR A 221 10.73 4.17 11.73
N LEU A 222 10.83 3.49 10.58
CA LEU A 222 11.66 2.30 10.45
C LEU A 222 13.14 2.61 10.74
N LYS A 223 13.67 3.72 10.19
CA LYS A 223 15.05 4.15 10.46
C LYS A 223 15.29 4.43 11.94
N LYS A 224 14.35 5.11 12.60
CA LYS A 224 14.42 5.39 14.04
C LYS A 224 14.43 4.09 14.85
N TYR A 225 13.51 3.17 14.55
CA TYR A 225 13.46 1.85 15.18
C TYR A 225 14.79 1.08 15.04
N GLN A 226 15.32 0.99 13.82
CA GLN A 226 16.60 0.31 13.56
C GLN A 226 17.79 0.96 14.29
N THR A 227 17.78 2.28 14.44
CA THR A 227 18.84 3.00 15.17
C THR A 227 18.76 2.73 16.66
N THR A 228 17.55 2.74 17.24
CA THR A 228 17.33 2.42 18.65
C THR A 228 17.70 0.96 18.95
N ALA A 229 17.29 0.01 18.09
CA ALA A 229 17.61 -1.41 18.28
C ALA A 229 19.12 -1.70 18.25
N LYS A 230 19.88 -1.01 17.40
CA LYS A 230 21.35 -1.13 17.34
C LYS A 230 22.08 -0.60 18.59
N ASN A 231 21.49 0.34 19.31
CA ASN A 231 22.07 0.91 20.52
C ASN A 231 21.76 0.10 21.80
N VAL A 232 20.99 -0.98 21.69
CA VAL A 232 20.55 -1.83 22.81
C VAL A 232 21.30 -3.18 22.84
N LEU A 233 22.07 -3.51 21.80
CA LEU A 233 22.93 -4.69 21.76
C LEU A 233 24.37 -4.31 22.21
N PRO A 234 24.88 -4.86 23.33
CA PRO A 234 26.27 -4.68 23.75
C PRO A 234 27.27 -5.42 22.85
#